data_AF-A0A1V4S468-F1
#
_entry.id   AF-A0A1V4S468-F1
#
_cell.length_a   1.000
_cell.length_b   1.000
_cell.length_c   1.000
_cell.angle_alpha   90.00
_cell.angle_beta   90.00
_cell.angle_gamma   90.00
#
_symmetry.space_group_name_H-M   'P 1'
#
loop_
_entity.id
_entity.type
_entity.pdbx_description
1 polymer ?
#
loop_
_entity_poly.entity_id
_entity_poly.type
_entity_poly.pdbx_seq_one_letter_code
_entity_poly.pdbx_strand_id
1 'polypeptide(L)'
;MEKIGRNDPCPCGSGKKFKNCHLGHEDELFLIQSEELKKDVARKITSLPEVKYGRSKEMADALDIRELTGNTEISGIKFIDFATYVALESFDKGNLEGKHYKAAGLIVNPMKTEEKDPETIYIAITPNIHDSTLTHELAHALDFLGGSGLLPGMTFQLCLEAHISQDHLDHPREFGDWLDYLKNRFEVELDAEDTIISYLHSHNMLIEGSLVKNGNIPKIAAHSANMIKFLTGHRDEIDELIKKRMGYVGHPSK
;
A
#
# COMPACT_ATOMS: atom_id res chain seq x y z
N MET A 1 -6.39 21.35 29.46
CA MET A 1 -5.10 20.97 28.84
C MET A 1 -4.70 22.10 27.91
N GLU A 2 -3.52 22.69 28.11
CA GLU A 2 -3.02 23.76 27.24
C GLU A 2 -2.82 23.25 25.82
N LYS A 3 -3.22 24.05 24.82
CA LYS A 3 -2.99 23.73 23.41
C LYS A 3 -1.49 23.84 23.14
N ILE A 4 -0.82 22.71 22.94
CA ILE A 4 0.59 22.67 22.49
C ILE A 4 0.70 23.45 21.18
N GLY A 5 1.59 24.44 21.14
CA GLY A 5 1.85 25.26 19.97
C GLY A 5 2.60 24.48 18.89
N ARG A 6 2.32 24.77 17.61
CA ARG A 6 2.92 24.08 16.45
C ARG A 6 4.46 24.04 16.48
N ASN A 7 5.09 25.05 17.06
CA ASN A 7 6.56 25.16 17.14
C ASN A 7 7.15 24.61 18.46
N ASP A 8 6.32 24.14 19.38
CA ASP A 8 6.78 23.59 20.66
C ASP A 8 7.43 22.21 20.47
N PRO A 9 8.28 21.75 21.41
CA PRO A 9 8.85 20.40 21.39
C PRO A 9 7.73 19.34 21.42
N CYS A 10 7.87 18.31 20.58
CA CYS A 10 6.87 17.27 20.46
C CYS A 10 6.79 16.40 21.75
N PRO A 11 5.59 16.16 22.31
CA PRO A 11 5.44 15.43 23.57
C PRO A 11 5.80 13.94 23.48
N CYS A 12 5.95 13.39 22.26
CA CYS A 12 6.38 12.00 22.02
C CYS A 12 7.86 11.74 22.34
N GLY A 13 8.65 12.77 22.69
CA GLY A 13 10.05 12.61 23.05
C GLY A 13 11.02 12.51 21.86
N SER A 14 10.56 12.73 20.63
CA SER A 14 11.40 12.66 19.41
C SER A 14 12.46 13.77 19.28
N GLY A 15 12.41 14.81 20.13
CA GLY A 15 13.27 15.99 20.03
C GLY A 15 12.94 16.94 18.87
N LYS A 16 11.94 16.63 18.04
CA LYS A 16 11.46 17.48 16.92
C LYS A 16 10.38 18.46 17.40
N LYS A 17 10.14 19.54 16.63
CA LYS A 17 8.96 20.41 16.82
C LYS A 17 7.68 19.63 16.56
N PHE A 18 6.59 19.94 17.27
CA PHE A 18 5.32 19.23 17.15
C PHE A 18 4.82 19.16 15.69
N LYS A 19 4.95 20.26 14.94
CA LYS A 19 4.69 20.33 13.48
C LYS A 19 5.52 19.44 12.57
N ASN A 20 6.70 19.00 13.00
CA ASN A 20 7.61 18.17 12.19
C ASN A 20 7.61 16.71 12.67
N CYS A 21 6.68 16.34 13.56
CA CYS A 21 6.62 15.01 14.13
C CYS A 21 5.21 14.41 14.06
N HIS A 22 4.21 15.09 14.62
CA HIS A 22 2.84 14.57 14.70
C HIS A 22 1.83 15.43 13.93
N LEU A 23 2.22 16.66 13.59
CA LEU A 23 1.51 17.56 12.67
C LEU A 23 2.19 17.59 11.28
N GLY A 24 3.26 16.80 11.09
CA GLY A 24 4.07 16.76 9.85
C GLY A 24 3.44 15.99 8.71
N HIS A 25 2.17 15.63 8.85
CA HIS A 25 1.33 15.05 7.80
C HIS A 25 0.27 16.05 7.31
N GLU A 26 0.34 17.32 7.76
CA GLU A 26 -0.48 18.40 7.19
C GLU A 26 -0.16 18.67 5.70
N ASP A 27 0.95 18.14 5.18
CA ASP A 27 1.28 18.21 3.75
C ASP A 27 0.46 17.24 2.89
N GLU A 28 -0.24 16.26 3.47
CA GLU A 28 -1.32 15.53 2.78
C GLU A 28 -2.65 16.32 2.75
N LEU A 29 -2.75 17.41 3.53
CA LEU A 29 -3.87 18.34 3.53
C LEU A 29 -3.61 19.63 2.73
N PHE A 30 -2.56 19.65 1.88
CA PHE A 30 -2.40 20.67 0.85
C PHE A 30 -3.17 20.33 -0.43
N LEU A 31 -4.50 20.27 -0.32
CA LEU A 31 -5.41 20.27 -1.49
C LEU A 31 -5.48 21.64 -2.21
N ILE A 32 -4.57 22.58 -1.91
CA ILE A 32 -4.37 23.84 -2.64
C ILE A 32 -2.91 23.95 -3.11
N GLN A 33 -2.41 22.92 -3.78
CA GLN A 33 -1.46 23.15 -4.87
C GLN A 33 -2.25 23.65 -6.08
N SER A 34 -1.74 24.64 -6.80
CA SER A 34 -2.50 25.29 -7.89
C SER A 34 -3.08 24.24 -8.85
N GLU A 35 -4.28 24.49 -9.35
CA GLU A 35 -4.96 23.57 -10.26
C GLU A 35 -4.13 23.29 -11.52
N GLU A 36 -3.27 24.24 -11.90
CA GLU A 36 -2.25 24.07 -12.93
C GLU A 36 -1.17 23.04 -12.57
N LEU A 37 -0.71 22.99 -11.31
CA LEU A 37 0.29 22.01 -10.86
C LEU A 37 -0.30 20.59 -10.84
N LYS A 38 -1.55 20.43 -10.37
CA LYS A 38 -2.27 19.14 -10.41
C LYS A 38 -2.46 18.65 -11.85
N LYS A 39 -2.89 19.54 -12.76
CA LYS A 39 -3.05 19.24 -14.19
C LYS A 39 -1.73 18.87 -14.86
N ASP A 40 -0.63 19.51 -14.46
CA ASP A 40 0.70 19.21 -14.97
C ASP A 40 1.18 17.83 -14.54
N VAL A 41 0.96 17.44 -13.28
CA VAL A 41 1.30 16.11 -12.75
C VAL A 41 0.48 15.01 -13.42
N ALA A 42 -0.84 15.17 -13.51
CA ALA A 42 -1.72 14.18 -14.16
C ALA A 42 -1.27 13.90 -15.60
N ARG A 43 -0.99 14.97 -16.37
CA ARG A 43 -0.49 14.86 -17.73
C ARG A 43 0.87 14.17 -17.80
N LYS A 44 1.80 14.50 -16.89
CA LYS A 44 3.13 13.88 -16.86
C LYS A 44 3.05 12.38 -16.57
N ILE A 45 2.20 11.97 -15.63
CA ILE A 45 2.01 10.54 -15.28
C ILE A 45 1.39 9.78 -16.46
N THR A 46 0.28 10.27 -17.02
CA THR A 46 -0.43 9.55 -18.10
C THR A 46 0.37 9.46 -19.39
N SER A 47 1.29 10.42 -19.62
CA SER A 47 2.23 10.40 -20.76
C SER A 47 3.48 9.54 -20.55
N LEU A 48 3.67 8.93 -19.37
CA LEU A 48 4.74 7.96 -19.18
C LEU A 48 4.54 6.74 -20.09
N PRO A 49 5.61 6.20 -20.68
CA PRO A 49 5.53 5.00 -21.50
C PRO A 49 5.15 3.79 -20.65
N GLU A 50 4.37 2.90 -21.23
CA GLU A 50 4.10 1.60 -20.62
C GLU A 50 5.37 0.75 -20.59
N VAL A 51 5.66 0.13 -19.45
CA VAL A 51 6.76 -0.83 -19.29
C VAL A 51 6.24 -2.25 -19.11
N LYS A 52 7.08 -3.23 -19.45
CA LYS A 52 6.73 -4.66 -19.44
C LYS A 52 7.78 -5.47 -18.69
N TYR A 53 8.09 -5.05 -17.46
CA TYR A 53 9.12 -5.68 -16.62
C TYR A 53 8.57 -6.94 -15.93
N GLY A 54 9.43 -7.93 -15.71
CA GLY A 54 9.01 -9.22 -15.14
C GLY A 54 7.84 -9.84 -15.91
N ARG A 55 6.84 -10.34 -15.17
CA ARG A 55 5.59 -10.91 -15.73
C ARG A 55 4.45 -9.89 -15.85
N SER A 56 4.73 -8.59 -15.77
CA SER A 56 3.67 -7.55 -15.69
C SER A 56 2.68 -7.61 -16.85
N LYS A 57 3.19 -7.76 -18.08
CA LYS A 57 2.33 -7.91 -19.26
C LYS A 57 1.49 -9.19 -19.22
N GLU A 58 2.11 -10.32 -18.91
CA GLU A 58 1.41 -11.61 -18.83
C GLU A 58 0.27 -11.55 -17.82
N MET A 59 0.55 -11.05 -16.61
CA MET A 59 -0.43 -10.99 -15.54
C MET A 59 -1.55 -10.00 -15.86
N ALA A 60 -1.26 -8.80 -16.36
CA ALA A 60 -2.30 -7.84 -16.72
C ALA A 60 -3.16 -8.29 -17.91
N ASP A 61 -2.56 -8.84 -18.97
CA ASP A 61 -3.31 -9.34 -20.12
C ASP A 61 -4.27 -10.48 -19.72
N ALA A 62 -3.94 -11.23 -18.67
CA ALA A 62 -4.73 -12.33 -18.15
C ALA A 62 -5.85 -11.89 -17.19
N LEU A 63 -5.95 -10.61 -16.81
CA LEU A 63 -6.97 -10.10 -15.89
C LEU A 63 -8.03 -9.30 -16.64
N ASP A 64 -9.26 -9.83 -16.71
CA ASP A 64 -10.40 -9.02 -17.10
C ASP A 64 -10.88 -8.22 -15.89
N ILE A 65 -10.41 -6.96 -15.80
CA ILE A 65 -10.67 -6.09 -14.65
C ILE A 65 -12.17 -5.90 -14.41
N ARG A 66 -12.97 -5.77 -15.48
CA ARG A 66 -14.41 -5.52 -15.37
C ARG A 66 -15.16 -6.74 -14.87
N GLU A 67 -14.82 -7.92 -15.41
CA GLU A 67 -15.42 -9.18 -14.97
C GLU A 67 -15.05 -9.49 -13.51
N LEU A 68 -13.79 -9.28 -13.13
CA LEU A 68 -13.31 -9.60 -11.78
C LEU A 68 -13.86 -8.65 -10.73
N THR A 69 -13.83 -7.35 -10.98
CA THR A 69 -14.12 -6.34 -9.96
C THR A 69 -15.56 -5.84 -10.00
N GLY A 70 -16.27 -6.08 -11.11
CA GLY A 70 -17.56 -5.45 -11.37
C GLY A 70 -17.48 -3.95 -11.66
N ASN A 71 -16.29 -3.36 -11.66
CA ASN A 71 -16.08 -1.95 -11.98
C ASN A 71 -16.23 -1.75 -13.50
N THR A 72 -17.12 -0.84 -13.92
CA THR A 72 -17.36 -0.58 -15.34
C THR A 72 -16.57 0.60 -15.90
N GLU A 73 -16.04 1.46 -15.03
CA GLU A 73 -15.34 2.69 -15.40
C GLU A 73 -13.89 2.39 -15.79
N ILE A 74 -13.23 1.52 -15.04
CA ILE A 74 -11.83 1.16 -15.25
C ILE A 74 -11.76 -0.07 -16.16
N SER A 75 -10.92 0.02 -17.19
CA SER A 75 -10.78 -0.97 -18.25
C SER A 75 -9.44 -1.71 -18.22
N GLY A 76 -8.43 -1.18 -17.53
CA GLY A 76 -7.12 -1.82 -17.51
C GLY A 76 -6.13 -1.25 -16.50
N ILE A 77 -4.97 -1.90 -16.47
CA ILE A 77 -3.82 -1.55 -15.65
C ILE A 77 -2.66 -1.22 -16.59
N LYS A 78 -2.02 -0.07 -16.38
CA LYS A 78 -0.82 0.36 -17.11
C LYS A 78 0.38 0.41 -16.17
N PHE A 79 1.41 -0.35 -16.50
CA PHE A 79 2.66 -0.30 -15.75
C PHE A 79 3.56 0.82 -16.26
N ILE A 80 4.16 1.57 -15.36
CA ILE A 80 5.10 2.66 -15.68
C ILE A 80 6.44 2.44 -14.97
N ASP A 81 7.49 3.07 -15.46
CA ASP A 81 8.82 2.95 -14.85
C ASP A 81 8.87 3.64 -13.47
N PHE A 82 9.24 2.89 -12.43
CA PHE A 82 9.27 3.37 -11.05
C PHE A 82 10.17 4.59 -10.85
N ALA A 83 11.40 4.54 -11.36
CA ALA A 83 12.36 5.64 -11.19
C ALA A 83 11.87 6.91 -11.89
N THR A 84 11.28 6.75 -13.08
CA THR A 84 10.72 7.87 -13.84
C THR A 84 9.52 8.48 -13.13
N TYR A 85 8.59 7.67 -12.60
CA TYR A 85 7.44 8.15 -11.84
C TYR A 85 7.87 8.91 -10.57
N VAL A 86 8.76 8.32 -9.77
CA VAL A 86 9.27 8.94 -8.53
C VAL A 86 9.98 10.26 -8.81
N ALA A 87 10.69 10.38 -9.92
CA ALA A 87 11.34 11.63 -10.33
C ALA A 87 10.35 12.77 -10.67
N LEU A 88 9.11 12.44 -11.10
CA LEU A 88 8.07 13.45 -11.35
C LEU A 88 7.49 14.01 -10.05
N GLU A 89 7.33 13.16 -9.05
CA GLU A 89 6.63 13.46 -7.80
C GLU A 89 7.45 14.33 -6.84
N SER A 90 8.73 14.60 -7.15
CA SER A 90 9.63 15.32 -6.23
C SER A 90 9.59 14.74 -4.81
N PHE A 91 9.41 13.42 -4.68
CA PHE A 91 9.48 12.73 -3.40
C PHE A 91 10.80 13.12 -2.76
N ASP A 92 10.69 13.82 -1.63
CA ASP A 92 11.73 14.11 -0.65
C ASP A 92 13.15 13.81 -1.14
N LYS A 93 13.80 14.80 -1.77
CA LYS A 93 15.21 14.70 -2.23
C LYS A 93 16.17 14.24 -1.11
N GLY A 94 15.73 14.24 0.15
CA GLY A 94 16.48 13.73 1.30
C GLY A 94 16.36 12.23 1.59
N ASN A 95 15.37 11.50 1.06
CA ASN A 95 15.13 10.08 1.41
C ASN A 95 15.29 9.08 0.25
N LEU A 96 15.38 9.55 -1.00
CA LEU A 96 15.62 8.70 -2.17
C LEU A 96 17.11 8.41 -2.44
N GLU A 97 18.03 9.26 -1.95
CA GLU A 97 19.48 9.11 -2.21
C GLU A 97 20.13 7.91 -1.51
N GLY A 98 19.38 7.10 -0.75
CA GLY A 98 19.93 5.99 0.05
C GLY A 98 19.22 4.64 -0.04
N LYS A 99 18.02 4.54 -0.63
CA LYS A 99 17.31 3.25 -0.74
C LYS A 99 17.42 2.72 -2.16
N HIS A 100 18.30 1.73 -2.34
CA HIS A 100 18.30 0.90 -3.55
C HIS A 100 17.02 0.06 -3.59
N TYR A 101 15.94 0.60 -4.17
CA TYR A 101 14.74 -0.16 -4.51
C TYR A 101 15.06 -1.11 -5.68
N LYS A 102 15.70 -2.24 -5.39
CA LYS A 102 16.09 -3.20 -6.45
C LYS A 102 14.86 -3.84 -7.10
N ALA A 103 13.86 -4.21 -6.30
CA ALA A 103 12.61 -4.81 -6.73
C ALA A 103 11.46 -4.16 -5.95
N ALA A 104 10.83 -3.14 -6.51
CA ALA A 104 9.77 -2.38 -5.85
C ALA A 104 8.62 -2.08 -6.81
N GLY A 105 7.41 -2.09 -6.26
CA GLY A 105 6.18 -1.67 -6.89
C GLY A 105 5.59 -0.48 -6.13
N LEU A 106 4.69 0.25 -6.79
CA LEU A 106 3.84 1.26 -6.15
C LEU A 106 2.63 1.54 -7.03
N ILE A 107 1.43 1.25 -6.53
CA ILE A 107 0.18 1.74 -7.10
C ILE A 107 0.17 3.28 -7.07
N VAL A 108 -0.07 3.89 -8.21
CA VAL A 108 -0.29 5.33 -8.32
C VAL A 108 -1.70 5.62 -7.85
N ASN A 109 -1.84 6.59 -6.95
CA ASN A 109 -3.16 7.03 -6.50
C ASN A 109 -4.02 7.42 -7.72
N PRO A 110 -5.14 6.73 -8.01
CA PRO A 110 -5.97 6.98 -9.18
C PRO A 110 -6.51 8.41 -9.25
N MET A 111 -6.68 9.08 -8.10
CA MET A 111 -7.09 10.49 -8.04
C MET A 111 -6.08 11.43 -8.73
N LYS A 112 -4.83 11.00 -8.94
CA LYS A 112 -3.82 11.78 -9.68
C LYS A 112 -3.98 11.71 -11.19
N THR A 113 -4.58 10.64 -11.70
CA THR A 113 -4.73 10.38 -13.15
C THR A 113 -6.17 10.53 -13.64
N GLU A 114 -7.16 10.45 -12.75
CA GLU A 114 -8.60 10.47 -13.03
C GLU A 114 -9.04 11.59 -14.00
N GLU A 115 -8.53 12.82 -13.83
CA GLU A 115 -8.90 13.95 -14.71
C GLU A 115 -8.49 13.74 -16.19
N LYS A 116 -7.42 12.98 -16.44
CA LYS A 116 -6.83 12.77 -17.78
C LYS A 116 -7.06 11.38 -18.34
N ASP A 117 -7.14 10.39 -17.48
CA ASP A 117 -7.28 8.98 -17.83
C ASP A 117 -8.03 8.26 -16.69
N PRO A 118 -9.36 8.38 -16.66
CA PRO A 118 -10.18 7.76 -15.61
C PRO A 118 -10.35 6.25 -15.79
N GLU A 119 -9.97 5.69 -16.95
CA GLU A 119 -10.21 4.28 -17.29
C GLU A 119 -9.03 3.36 -16.92
N THR A 120 -7.93 3.91 -16.38
CA THR A 120 -6.66 3.20 -16.22
C THR A 120 -6.12 3.34 -14.80
N ILE A 121 -5.79 2.21 -14.17
CA ILE A 121 -4.97 2.17 -12.96
C ILE A 121 -3.49 2.13 -13.35
N TYR A 122 -2.69 2.97 -12.70
CA TYR A 122 -1.26 3.06 -12.96
C TYR A 122 -0.48 2.38 -11.84
N ILE A 123 0.48 1.53 -12.19
CA ILE A 123 1.38 0.88 -11.22
C ILE A 123 2.82 1.12 -11.65
N ALA A 124 3.60 1.76 -10.78
CA ALA A 124 5.01 2.03 -11.01
C ALA A 124 5.85 0.82 -10.57
N ILE A 125 6.69 0.27 -11.45
CA ILE A 125 7.47 -0.95 -11.18
C ILE A 125 8.94 -0.81 -11.60
N THR A 126 9.83 -1.49 -10.88
CA THR A 126 11.26 -1.54 -11.23
C THR A 126 11.58 -2.65 -12.25
N PRO A 127 12.68 -2.54 -13.02
CA PRO A 127 13.06 -3.57 -14.00
C PRO A 127 13.28 -4.97 -13.43
N ASN A 128 13.72 -5.08 -12.17
CA ASN A 128 13.96 -6.36 -11.50
C ASN A 128 12.83 -6.73 -10.53
N ILE A 129 11.60 -6.26 -10.79
CA ILE A 129 10.42 -6.60 -9.98
C ILE A 129 10.28 -8.11 -9.79
N HIS A 130 9.94 -8.54 -8.58
CA HIS A 130 9.65 -9.93 -8.27
C HIS A 130 8.16 -10.23 -8.46
N ASP A 131 7.82 -11.48 -8.77
CA ASP A 131 6.44 -11.91 -8.95
C ASP A 131 5.58 -11.65 -7.70
N SER A 132 6.11 -11.83 -6.48
CA SER A 132 5.38 -11.51 -5.23
C SER A 132 5.03 -10.02 -5.17
N THR A 133 6.01 -9.14 -5.38
CA THR A 133 5.79 -7.69 -5.36
C THR A 133 4.80 -7.25 -6.45
N LEU A 134 4.89 -7.83 -7.65
CA LEU A 134 3.93 -7.55 -8.72
C LEU A 134 2.51 -8.03 -8.35
N THR A 135 2.40 -9.21 -7.74
CA THR A 135 1.15 -9.78 -7.24
C THR A 135 0.53 -8.89 -6.15
N HIS A 136 1.36 -8.37 -5.25
CA HIS A 136 0.98 -7.45 -4.18
C HIS A 136 0.38 -6.15 -4.73
N GLU A 137 1.05 -5.49 -5.68
CA GLU A 137 0.50 -4.27 -6.30
C GLU A 137 -0.79 -4.52 -7.08
N LEU A 138 -0.88 -5.65 -7.78
CA LEU A 138 -2.11 -6.06 -8.45
C LEU A 138 -3.24 -6.33 -7.46
N ALA A 139 -2.94 -6.91 -6.29
CA ALA A 139 -3.91 -7.13 -5.24
C ALA A 139 -4.47 -5.81 -4.70
N HIS A 140 -3.62 -4.78 -4.50
CA HIS A 140 -4.09 -3.44 -4.16
C HIS A 140 -4.98 -2.82 -5.25
N ALA A 141 -4.60 -2.97 -6.52
CA ALA A 141 -5.42 -2.48 -7.63
C ALA A 141 -6.80 -3.15 -7.65
N LEU A 142 -6.87 -4.47 -7.52
CA LEU A 142 -8.15 -5.19 -7.51
C LEU A 142 -8.97 -4.93 -6.24
N ASP A 143 -8.33 -4.80 -5.08
CA ASP A 143 -9.00 -4.45 -3.83
C ASP A 143 -9.62 -3.06 -3.88
N PHE A 144 -8.90 -2.09 -4.45
CA PHE A 144 -9.44 -0.76 -4.68
C PHE A 144 -10.65 -0.79 -5.63
N LEU A 145 -10.60 -1.58 -6.69
CA LEU A 145 -11.62 -1.60 -7.73
C LEU A 145 -12.87 -2.42 -7.38
N GLY A 146 -12.69 -3.56 -6.71
CA GLY A 146 -13.73 -4.57 -6.50
C GLY A 146 -13.77 -5.15 -5.09
N GLY A 147 -13.07 -4.55 -4.13
CA GLY A 147 -13.01 -5.00 -2.75
C GLY A 147 -13.27 -3.87 -1.76
N SER A 148 -12.28 -3.61 -0.91
CA SER A 148 -12.36 -2.62 0.15
C SER A 148 -12.45 -1.19 -0.38
N GLY A 149 -12.02 -0.88 -1.60
CA GLY A 149 -11.95 0.50 -2.08
C GLY A 149 -10.93 1.39 -1.34
N LEU A 150 -10.02 0.79 -0.58
CA LEU A 150 -8.93 1.48 0.10
C LEU A 150 -7.66 1.38 -0.75
N LEU A 151 -6.82 2.41 -0.66
CA LEU A 151 -5.45 2.39 -1.16
C LEU A 151 -4.48 2.47 0.01
N PRO A 152 -3.26 1.93 -0.14
CA PRO A 152 -2.22 2.07 0.86
C PRO A 152 -2.04 3.53 1.32
N GLY A 153 -1.97 3.74 2.64
CA GLY A 153 -1.75 5.06 3.24
C GLY A 153 -3.00 5.92 3.42
N MET A 154 -4.14 5.60 2.77
CA MET A 154 -5.37 6.40 2.94
C MET A 154 -5.88 6.42 4.39
N THR A 155 -5.54 5.41 5.17
CA THR A 155 -6.04 5.22 6.54
C THR A 155 -5.06 5.69 7.59
N PHE A 156 -4.01 6.44 7.22
CA PHE A 156 -2.96 6.89 8.11
C PHE A 156 -3.49 7.58 9.39
N GLN A 157 -4.46 8.49 9.22
CA GLN A 157 -5.08 9.19 10.36
C GLN A 157 -5.83 8.23 11.30
N LEU A 158 -6.53 7.22 10.76
CA LEU A 158 -7.20 6.20 11.57
C LEU A 158 -6.18 5.35 12.34
N CYS A 159 -5.04 5.01 11.72
CA CYS A 159 -3.97 4.26 12.38
C CYS A 159 -3.40 5.04 13.57
N LEU A 160 -3.19 6.35 13.40
CA LEU A 160 -2.73 7.24 14.47
C LEU A 160 -3.71 7.27 15.66
N GLU A 161 -5.00 7.43 15.37
CA GLU A 161 -6.06 7.49 16.39
C GLU A 161 -6.30 6.15 17.09
N ALA A 162 -6.19 5.04 16.35
CA ALA A 162 -6.31 3.69 16.90
C ALA A 162 -5.02 3.20 17.58
N HIS A 163 -3.89 3.90 17.40
CA HIS A 163 -2.56 3.50 17.84
C HIS A 163 -2.14 2.11 17.32
N ILE A 164 -2.26 1.90 16.00
CA ILE A 164 -1.93 0.63 15.32
C ILE A 164 -0.96 0.84 14.15
N SER A 165 -0.34 -0.25 13.67
CA SER A 165 0.47 -0.21 12.45
C SER A 165 -0.39 0.08 11.23
N GLN A 166 0.18 0.80 10.25
CA GLN A 166 -0.48 1.06 8.97
C GLN A 166 -0.74 -0.23 8.19
N ASP A 167 0.18 -1.19 8.26
CA ASP A 167 0.08 -2.47 7.55
C ASP A 167 -1.20 -3.25 7.91
N HIS A 168 -1.77 -3.01 9.10
CA HIS A 168 -3.01 -3.66 9.53
C HIS A 168 -4.25 -3.13 8.78
N LEU A 169 -4.19 -1.92 8.24
CA LEU A 169 -5.28 -1.28 7.50
C LEU A 169 -5.01 -1.20 5.99
N ASP A 170 -3.75 -1.22 5.57
CA ASP A 170 -3.38 -1.27 4.14
C ASP A 170 -3.75 -2.61 3.50
N HIS A 171 -3.85 -3.69 4.30
CA HIS A 171 -4.18 -5.04 3.85
C HIS A 171 -5.48 -5.54 4.49
N PRO A 172 -6.64 -4.98 4.12
CA PRO A 172 -7.91 -5.45 4.62
C PRO A 172 -8.20 -6.88 4.17
N ARG A 173 -9.27 -7.48 4.71
CA ARG A 173 -9.65 -8.85 4.35
C ARG A 173 -9.86 -9.03 2.84
N GLU A 174 -10.48 -8.04 2.20
CA GLU A 174 -10.72 -8.02 0.76
C GLU A 174 -9.42 -7.98 -0.07
N PHE A 175 -8.36 -7.32 0.43
CA PHE A 175 -7.02 -7.43 -0.15
C PHE A 175 -6.50 -8.86 -0.04
N GLY A 176 -6.70 -9.53 1.10
CA GLY A 176 -6.34 -10.93 1.30
C GLY A 176 -7.02 -11.87 0.29
N ASP A 177 -8.31 -11.64 0.02
CA ASP A 177 -9.08 -12.37 -1.02
C ASP A 177 -8.39 -12.23 -2.40
N TRP A 178 -8.00 -11.02 -2.79
CA TRP A 178 -7.32 -10.76 -4.07
C TRP A 178 -5.88 -11.28 -4.11
N LEU A 179 -5.11 -11.15 -3.03
CA LEU A 179 -3.76 -11.66 -2.93
C LEU A 179 -3.74 -13.18 -3.12
N ASP A 180 -4.61 -13.92 -2.42
CA ASP A 180 -4.70 -15.36 -2.55
C ASP A 180 -5.22 -15.79 -3.94
N TYR A 181 -6.19 -15.06 -4.49
CA TYR A 181 -6.65 -15.30 -5.86
C TYR A 181 -5.51 -15.17 -6.88
N LEU A 182 -4.76 -14.07 -6.84
CA LEU A 182 -3.67 -13.80 -7.78
C LEU A 182 -2.51 -14.79 -7.57
N LYS A 183 -2.13 -15.06 -6.32
CA LYS A 183 -1.11 -16.07 -5.96
C LYS A 183 -1.42 -17.42 -6.60
N ASN A 184 -2.65 -17.89 -6.44
CA ASN A 184 -3.08 -19.19 -6.97
C ASN A 184 -3.21 -19.17 -8.50
N ARG A 185 -3.73 -18.08 -9.08
CA ARG A 185 -3.92 -17.93 -10.52
C ARG A 185 -2.59 -17.93 -11.29
N PHE A 186 -1.56 -17.30 -10.74
CA PHE A 186 -0.27 -17.10 -11.41
C PHE A 186 0.85 -17.97 -10.86
N GLU A 187 0.52 -18.89 -9.93
CA GLU A 187 1.45 -19.82 -9.27
C GLU A 187 2.64 -19.10 -8.64
N VAL A 188 2.37 -17.99 -7.95
CA VAL A 188 3.40 -17.13 -7.36
C VAL A 188 3.77 -17.59 -5.96
N GLU A 189 5.07 -17.67 -5.69
CA GLU A 189 5.59 -17.83 -4.34
C GLU A 189 5.65 -16.46 -3.66
N LEU A 190 4.83 -16.27 -2.62
CA LEU A 190 4.82 -15.05 -1.82
C LEU A 190 6.13 -14.89 -1.04
N ASP A 191 6.55 -13.64 -0.85
CA ASP A 191 7.62 -13.30 0.08
C ASP A 191 7.20 -13.49 1.54
N ALA A 192 8.11 -13.23 2.48
CA ALA A 192 7.84 -13.43 3.90
C ALA A 192 6.68 -12.57 4.43
N GLU A 193 6.56 -11.32 3.99
CA GLU A 193 5.55 -10.37 4.46
C GLU A 193 4.16 -10.75 3.90
N ASP A 194 4.08 -10.98 2.59
CA ASP A 194 2.84 -11.40 1.93
C ASP A 194 2.39 -12.78 2.41
N THR A 195 3.32 -13.69 2.74
CA THR A 195 2.98 -14.98 3.34
C THR A 195 2.32 -14.81 4.71
N ILE A 196 2.76 -13.84 5.53
CA ILE A 196 2.11 -13.52 6.81
C ILE A 196 0.70 -12.97 6.56
N ILE A 197 0.52 -12.10 5.57
CA ILE A 197 -0.79 -11.55 5.22
C ILE A 197 -1.76 -12.67 4.78
N SER A 198 -1.32 -13.56 3.88
CA SER A 198 -2.08 -14.75 3.46
C SER A 198 -2.40 -15.69 4.65
N TYR A 199 -1.45 -15.86 5.58
CA TYR A 199 -1.68 -16.62 6.81
C TYR A 199 -2.77 -15.98 7.68
N LEU A 200 -2.71 -14.67 7.92
CA LEU A 200 -3.74 -13.93 8.64
C LEU A 200 -5.11 -14.01 7.93
N HIS A 201 -5.12 -13.95 6.61
CA HIS A 201 -6.32 -14.08 5.79
C HIS A 201 -7.00 -15.43 6.01
N SER A 202 -6.25 -16.53 5.88
CA SER A 202 -6.77 -17.90 6.07
C SER A 202 -7.34 -18.17 7.48
N HIS A 203 -6.95 -17.35 8.47
CA HIS A 203 -7.43 -17.43 9.86
C HIS A 203 -8.47 -16.36 10.21
N ASN A 204 -8.98 -15.60 9.23
CA ASN A 204 -9.94 -14.52 9.42
C ASN A 204 -9.45 -13.42 10.39
N MET A 205 -8.14 -13.13 10.36
CA MET A 205 -7.51 -12.16 11.26
C MET A 205 -7.30 -10.79 10.61
N LEU A 206 -7.45 -10.65 9.29
CA LEU A 206 -7.42 -9.35 8.62
C LEU A 206 -8.64 -8.49 8.99
N ILE A 207 -8.47 -7.17 8.98
CA ILE A 207 -9.55 -6.22 9.27
C ILE A 207 -10.40 -6.05 8.02
N GLU A 208 -11.73 -6.16 8.13
CA GLU A 208 -12.61 -5.92 6.97
C GLU A 208 -12.60 -4.43 6.57
N GLY A 209 -12.54 -4.17 5.27
CA GLY A 209 -12.58 -2.81 4.72
C GLY A 209 -13.83 -2.03 5.13
N SER A 210 -14.96 -2.73 5.32
CA SER A 210 -16.19 -2.13 5.84
C SER A 210 -16.02 -1.54 7.25
N LEU A 211 -15.24 -2.19 8.12
CA LEU A 211 -14.95 -1.69 9.47
C LEU A 211 -14.07 -0.45 9.43
N VAL A 212 -13.09 -0.43 8.52
CA VAL A 212 -12.19 0.70 8.28
C VAL A 212 -12.96 1.91 7.79
N LYS A 213 -13.81 1.74 6.77
CA LYS A 213 -14.68 2.80 6.23
C LYS A 213 -15.63 3.41 7.26
N ASN A 214 -16.12 2.60 8.18
CA ASN A 214 -16.99 3.06 9.27
C ASN A 214 -16.25 3.89 10.33
N GLY A 215 -14.91 3.94 10.30
CA GLY A 215 -14.10 4.75 11.22
C GLY A 215 -14.26 4.36 12.69
N ASN A 216 -14.64 3.11 12.99
CA ASN A 216 -14.89 2.69 14.36
C ASN A 216 -13.58 2.36 15.09
N ILE A 217 -12.90 3.42 15.56
CA ILE A 217 -11.59 3.35 16.21
C ILE A 217 -11.51 2.28 17.32
N PRO A 218 -12.45 2.20 18.29
CA PRO A 218 -12.38 1.16 19.33
C PRO A 218 -12.41 -0.27 18.78
N LYS A 219 -13.23 -0.54 17.75
CA LYS A 219 -13.28 -1.87 17.13
C LYS A 219 -12.03 -2.17 16.32
N ILE A 220 -11.52 -1.20 15.58
CA ILE A 220 -10.26 -1.32 14.81
C ILE A 220 -9.10 -1.65 15.77
N ALA A 221 -8.96 -0.89 16.86
CA ALA A 221 -7.93 -1.12 17.86
C ALA A 221 -8.07 -2.50 18.53
N ALA A 222 -9.30 -2.91 18.87
CA ALA A 222 -9.55 -4.23 19.46
C ALA A 222 -9.21 -5.38 18.48
N HIS A 223 -9.55 -5.24 17.20
CA HIS A 223 -9.23 -6.24 16.18
C HIS A 223 -7.72 -6.33 15.94
N SER A 224 -7.04 -5.20 15.83
CA SER A 224 -5.58 -5.13 15.75
C SER A 224 -4.90 -5.79 16.96
N ALA A 225 -5.39 -5.55 18.18
CA ALA A 225 -4.86 -6.21 19.37
C ALA A 225 -5.05 -7.75 19.32
N ASN A 226 -6.18 -8.22 18.80
CA ASN A 226 -6.41 -9.65 18.59
C ASN A 226 -5.48 -10.23 17.51
N MET A 227 -5.24 -9.50 16.42
CA MET A 227 -4.28 -9.86 15.37
C MET A 227 -2.87 -10.02 15.94
N ILE A 228 -2.39 -9.04 16.73
CA ILE A 228 -1.07 -9.11 17.38
C ILE A 228 -0.98 -10.31 18.34
N LYS A 229 -2.03 -10.54 19.14
CA LYS A 229 -2.09 -11.69 20.04
C LYS A 229 -2.04 -13.02 19.27
N PHE A 230 -2.73 -13.10 18.14
CA PHE A 230 -2.73 -14.26 17.27
C PHE A 230 -1.35 -14.52 16.67
N LEU A 231 -0.72 -13.49 16.09
CA LEU A 231 0.66 -13.55 15.57
C LEU A 231 1.66 -14.00 16.64
N THR A 232 1.55 -13.45 17.85
CA THR A 232 2.41 -13.83 18.98
C THR A 232 2.21 -15.29 19.37
N GLY A 233 0.97 -15.77 19.36
CA GLY A 233 0.62 -17.16 19.70
C GLY A 233 1.04 -18.20 18.66
N HIS A 234 1.21 -17.80 17.40
CA HIS A 234 1.58 -18.68 16.28
C HIS A 234 2.97 -18.37 15.72
N ARG A 235 3.81 -17.68 16.49
CA ARG A 235 5.10 -17.16 16.00
C ARG A 235 6.02 -18.24 15.44
N ASP A 236 6.13 -19.37 16.14
CA ASP A 236 7.05 -20.45 15.73
C ASP A 236 6.53 -21.16 14.45
N GLU A 237 5.21 -21.27 14.29
CA GLU A 237 4.59 -21.78 13.06
C GLU A 237 4.80 -20.83 11.89
N ILE A 238 4.58 -19.53 12.11
CA ILE A 238 4.80 -18.49 11.10
C ILE A 238 6.29 -18.44 10.70
N ASP A 239 7.21 -18.53 11.66
CA ASP A 239 8.66 -18.54 11.39
C ASP A 239 9.04 -19.73 10.49
N GLU A 240 8.55 -20.93 10.79
CA GLU A 240 8.76 -22.11 9.95
C GLU A 240 8.19 -21.94 8.53
N LEU A 241 7.06 -21.25 8.40
CA LEU A 241 6.39 -20.95 7.14
C LEU A 241 7.19 -19.97 6.26
N ILE A 242 7.84 -18.96 6.88
CA ILE A 242 8.48 -17.85 6.15
C ILE A 242 10.01 -17.91 6.09
N LYS A 243 10.68 -18.73 6.90
CA LYS A 243 12.16 -18.74 7.02
C LYS A 243 12.95 -19.01 5.74
N LYS A 244 12.31 -19.58 4.72
CA LYS A 244 12.91 -19.83 3.40
C LYS A 244 12.45 -18.83 2.33
N ARG A 245 11.55 -17.92 2.67
CA ARG A 245 10.97 -16.94 1.74
C ARG A 245 11.89 -15.73 1.62
N MET A 246 11.77 -15.04 0.49
CA MET A 246 12.42 -13.76 0.26
C MET A 246 12.01 -12.75 1.36
N GLY A 247 12.91 -11.86 1.75
CA GLY A 247 12.61 -10.81 2.73
C GLY A 247 12.65 -11.27 4.19
N TYR A 248 12.81 -12.57 4.48
CA TYR A 248 12.98 -13.04 5.85
C TYR A 248 14.30 -12.54 6.46
N VAL A 249 14.21 -11.80 7.57
CA VAL A 249 15.38 -11.24 8.28
C VAL A 249 15.80 -12.09 9.49
N GLY A 250 14.98 -13.06 9.89
CA GLY A 250 15.19 -13.82 11.12
C GLY A 250 14.86 -13.02 12.39
N HIS A 251 14.74 -13.73 13.50
CA HIS A 251 14.67 -13.09 14.80
C HIS A 251 16.05 -12.49 15.15
N PRO A 252 16.14 -11.23 15.63
CA PRO A 252 17.35 -10.78 16.29
C PRO A 252 17.60 -11.74 17.44
N SER A 253 18.70 -12.50 17.36
CA SER A 253 19.18 -13.28 18.49
C SER A 253 19.35 -12.32 19.68
N LYS A 254 18.67 -12.67 20.79
CA LYS A 254 18.64 -11.93 22.06
C LYS A 254 19.99 -11.35 22.47
#